data_AF-A0AAE5X797-F1
#
_entry.id   AF-A0AAE5X797-F1
#
_cell.length_a   1.000
_cell.length_b   1.000
_cell.length_c   1.000
_cell.angle_alpha   90.00
_cell.angle_beta   90.00
_cell.angle_gamma   90.00
#
_symmetry.space_group_name_H-M   'P 1'
#
loop_
_entity.id
_entity.type
_entity.pdbx_description
1 polymer ?
#
loop_
_entity_poly.entity_id
_entity_poly.type
_entity_poly.pdbx_seq_one_letter_code
_entity_poly.pdbx_strand_id
1 'polypeptide(L)' 'MLTDSDIAMLCDIGQSIAFGDSDERHEQLFRLVADGYVQKDGDTYELTAKGEAAVVDRGAGLNEA' A
#
# COMPACT_ATOMS: atom_id res chain seq x y z
N MET A 1 5.40 -4.54 -11.16
CA MET A 1 6.03 -3.27 -10.75
C MET A 1 4.92 -2.41 -10.19
N LEU A 2 5.12 -1.77 -9.04
CA LEU A 2 4.07 -0.96 -8.41
C LEU A 2 3.85 0.34 -9.19
N THR A 3 2.60 0.72 -9.35
CA THR A 3 2.20 2.02 -9.92
C THR A 3 2.21 3.09 -8.84
N ASP A 4 2.17 4.37 -9.22
CA ASP A 4 2.06 5.47 -8.25
C ASP A 4 0.76 5.37 -7.42
N SER A 5 -0.32 4.88 -8.03
CA SER A 5 -1.57 4.58 -7.32
C SER A 5 -1.40 3.47 -6.28
N ASP A 6 -0.57 2.46 -6.57
CA ASP A 6 -0.29 1.37 -5.62
C ASP A 6 0.52 1.88 -4.44
N ILE A 7 1.52 2.73 -4.68
CA ILE A 7 2.29 3.37 -3.61
C ILE A 7 1.39 4.26 -2.75
N ALA A 8 0.50 5.04 -3.36
CA ALA A 8 -0.45 5.86 -2.61
C ALA A 8 -1.33 5.01 -1.69
N MET A 9 -1.83 3.87 -2.17
CA MET A 9 -2.59 2.93 -1.33
C MET A 9 -1.76 2.35 -0.18
N LEU A 10 -0.50 1.97 -0.43
CA LEU A 10 0.38 1.50 0.64
C LEU A 10 0.65 2.59 1.69
N CYS A 11 0.84 3.85 1.26
CA CYS A 11 0.95 4.99 2.17
C CYS A 11 -0.31 5.17 3.02
N ASP A 12 -1.49 5.15 2.39
CA ASP A 12 -2.77 5.28 3.09
C ASP A 12 -2.91 4.17 4.16
N ILE A 13 -2.53 2.92 3.83
CA ILE A 13 -2.55 1.78 4.75
C ILE A 13 -1.59 1.99 5.92
N GLY A 14 -0.34 2.38 5.64
CA GLY A 14 0.66 2.65 6.68
C GLY A 14 0.27 3.81 7.60
N GLN A 15 -0.55 4.75 7.11
CA GLN A 15 -1.08 5.86 7.91
C GLN A 15 -2.43 5.55 8.57
N SER A 16 -2.95 4.33 8.46
CA SER A 16 -4.28 3.94 8.94
C SER A 16 -5.39 4.87 8.44
N ILE A 17 -5.28 5.34 7.19
CA ILE A 17 -6.31 6.16 6.56
C ILE A 17 -7.43 5.24 6.07
N ALA A 18 -8.67 5.51 6.47
CA ALA A 18 -9.81 4.75 5.99
C ALA A 18 -10.00 4.95 4.48
N PHE A 19 -9.93 3.88 3.70
CA PHE A 19 -10.18 3.90 2.27
C PHE A 19 -11.69 3.80 2.01
N GLY A 20 -12.19 4.53 1.00
CA GLY A 20 -13.59 4.39 0.58
C GLY A 20 -13.86 3.08 -0.17
N ASP A 21 -15.09 2.57 -0.08
CA ASP A 21 -15.59 1.35 -0.74
C ASP A 21 -15.77 1.53 -2.26
N SER A 22 -14.69 1.79 -3.00
CA SER A 22 -14.71 1.75 -4.47
C SER A 22 -14.19 0.42 -4.98
N ASP A 23 -14.88 -0.20 -5.94
CA ASP A 23 -14.50 -1.50 -6.51
C ASP A 23 -13.05 -1.51 -7.05
N GLU A 24 -12.63 -0.42 -7.70
CA GLU A 24 -11.25 -0.27 -8.22
C GLU A 24 -10.19 -0.33 -7.11
N ARG A 25 -10.50 0.27 -5.94
CA ARG A 25 -9.61 0.25 -4.76
C ARG A 25 -9.57 -1.15 -4.14
N HIS A 26 -10.69 -1.88 -4.14
CA HIS A 26 -10.73 -3.25 -3.65
C HIS A 26 -9.88 -4.18 -4.53
N GLU A 27 -10.03 -4.11 -5.85
CA GLU A 27 -9.20 -4.91 -6.77
C GLU A 27 -7.71 -4.62 -6.59
N GLN A 28 -7.37 -3.34 -6.42
CA GLN A 28 -6.02 -2.89 -6.16
C GLN A 28 -5.48 -3.46 -4.84
N LEU A 29 -6.25 -3.35 -3.76
CA LEU A 29 -5.91 -3.88 -2.44
C LEU A 29 -5.70 -5.40 -2.49
N PHE A 30 -6.61 -6.13 -3.13
CA PHE A 30 -6.47 -7.59 -3.27
C PHE A 30 -5.21 -7.99 -4.03
N ARG A 31 -4.82 -7.23 -5.05
CA ARG A 31 -3.56 -7.45 -5.75
C ARG A 31 -2.36 -7.21 -4.83
N LEU A 32 -2.36 -6.13 -4.05
CA LEU A 32 -1.29 -5.84 -3.09
C LEU A 32 -1.17 -6.89 -1.98
N VAL A 33 -2.31 -7.45 -1.55
CA VAL A 33 -2.35 -8.59 -0.63
C VAL A 33 -1.79 -9.86 -1.29
N ALA A 34 -2.23 -10.17 -2.51
CA ALA A 34 -1.75 -11.35 -3.25
C ALA A 34 -0.24 -11.28 -3.54
N ASP A 35 0.26 -10.08 -3.83
CA ASP A 35 1.69 -9.83 -4.06
C ASP A 35 2.51 -9.72 -2.77
N GLY A 36 1.86 -9.77 -1.60
CA GLY A 36 2.50 -9.78 -0.28
C GLY A 36 3.02 -8.43 0.21
N TYR A 37 2.54 -7.31 -0.34
CA TYR A 37 2.84 -5.96 0.18
C TYR A 37 1.97 -5.60 1.38
N VAL A 38 0.76 -6.17 1.44
CA VAL A 38 -0.23 -5.92 2.48
C VAL A 38 -0.64 -7.25 3.09
N GLN A 39 -0.88 -7.27 4.40
CA GLN A 39 -1.50 -8.38 5.09
C GLN A 39 -2.77 -7.92 5.79
N LYS A 40 -3.73 -8.84 5.94
CA LYS A 40 -4.92 -8.61 6.75
C LYS A 40 -4.57 -8.92 8.21
N ASP A 41 -4.72 -7.94 9.09
CA ASP A 41 -4.63 -8.12 10.54
C ASP A 41 -6.00 -7.86 11.15
N GLY A 42 -6.69 -8.95 11.56
CA GLY A 42 -8.06 -8.87 12.05
C GLY A 42 -9.02 -8.25 11.03
N ASP A 43 -9.58 -7.09 11.36
CA ASP A 43 -10.51 -6.34 10.52
C ASP A 43 -9.82 -5.23 9.70
N THR A 44 -8.52 -5.03 9.93
CA THR A 44 -7.70 -4.00 9.28
C THR A 44 -6.69 -4.61 8.32
N TYR A 45 -6.08 -3.74 7.53
CA TYR A 45 -4.96 -4.07 6.66
C TYR A 45 -3.71 -3.38 7.16
N GLU A 46 -2.60 -4.09 7.15
CA GLU A 46 -1.29 -3.59 7.56
C GLU A 46 -0.27 -3.83 6.47
N LEU A 47 0.76 -2.97 6.43
CA LEU A 47 1.89 -3.17 5.53
C LEU A 47 2.73 -4.35 6.03
N THR A 48 3.19 -5.19 5.09
CA THR A 48 4.27 -6.12 5.39
C THR A 48 5.61 -5.40 5.31
N ALA A 49 6.70 -6.05 5.76
CA ALA A 49 8.06 -5.54 5.55
C ALA A 49 8.37 -5.20 4.08
N LYS A 50 7.73 -5.92 3.13
CA LYS A 50 7.85 -5.64 1.69
C LYS A 50 7.09 -4.37 1.29
N GLY A 51 5.88 -4.17 1.83
CA GLY A 51 5.08 -2.95 1.65
C GLY A 51 5.78 -1.72 2.20
N GLU A 52 6.32 -1.81 3.41
CA GLU A 52 7.09 -0.73 4.04
C GLU A 52 8.32 -0.37 3.21
N ALA A 53 9.09 -1.36 2.77
CA ALA A 53 10.26 -1.12 1.91
C ALA A 53 9.88 -0.44 0.60
N ALA A 54 8.74 -0.80 -0.02
CA ALA A 54 8.27 -0.17 -1.25
C ALA A 54 7.88 1.30 -1.06
N VAL A 55 7.23 1.63 0.06
CA VAL A 55 6.90 3.01 0.42
C VAL A 55 8.16 3.83 0.70
N VAL A 56 9.13 3.25 1.42
CA VAL A 56 10.41 3.90 1.73
C VAL A 56 11.24 4.12 0.47
N ASP A 57 11.35 3.13 -0.42
CA ASP A 57 12.10 3.23 -1.68
C ASP A 57 11.55 4.34 -2.57
N ARG A 58 10.21 4.43 -2.70
CA ARG A 58 9.56 5.52 -3.45
C ARG A 58 9.70 6.87 -2.75
N GLY A 59 9.61 6.91 -1.42
CA GLY A 59 9.75 8.13 -0.61
C GLY A 59 11.18 8.67 -0.57
N ALA A 60 12.18 7.79 -0.56
CA ALA A 60 13.59 8.15 -0.70
C ALA A 60 13.86 8.76 -2.07
N GLY A 61 13.23 8.23 -3.13
CA GLY A 61 13.28 8.79 -4.49
C GLY A 61 12.60 10.16 -4.64
N LEU A 62 11.84 10.65 -3.65
CA LEU A 62 11.25 12.00 -3.65
C LEU A 62 12.08 13.03 -2.85
N ASN A 63 13.11 12.60 -2.12
CA ASN A 63 13.98 13.47 -1.32
C ASN A 63 15.39 13.66 -1.93
N GLU A 64 15.59 13.21 -3.17
CA GLU A 64 16.79 13.48 -3.97
C GLU A 64 16.46 14.48 -5.08
N ALA A 65 16.19 15.74 -4.72
CA ALA A 65 16.17 16.87 -5.65
C ALA A 65 16.58 18.18 -4.96
#